data_AF-F1L9N0-F1
#
_entry.id   AF-F1L9N0-F1
#
_cell.length_a   1.000
_cell.length_b   1.000
_cell.length_c   1.000
_cell.angle_alpha   90.00
_cell.angle_beta   90.00
_cell.angle_gamma   90.00
#
_symmetry.space_group_name_H-M   'P 1'
#
loop_
_entity.id
_entity.type
_entity.pdbx_description
1 polymer ?
#
loop_
_entity_poly.entity_id
_entity_poly.type
_entity_poly.pdbx_seq_one_letter_code
_entity_poly.pdbx_strand_id
1 'polypeptide(L)'
;MQGIADRSGLRLGEVVGLNILYDISTFNFPHIFGPLGCTSIVAENEDGIILHGRNLDYEMTPLLRNLTIIAEFTRDDKVLYTAVTFFLNVGVLTGQRPNAFAITLNSRNSGGYIDNILMEIITRFRHPISFSIRKILEENDNYYEVVNELAKIHFVAPSYLIISGVESGQGCIITRDRWIAADIYKLNVQKGRWFLVETNFDHWKIDKDKRRYVAERFLNYIGRSALTPSVLFAVLSEPPVNNKMTVYTVIMSAADPSLLYSTATIRT
;
A
#
# COMPACT_ATOMS: atom_id res chain seq x y z
N MET A 1 -12.17 2.80 17.47
CA MET A 1 -11.82 4.22 17.70
C MET A 1 -12.25 4.70 19.09
N GLN A 2 -13.52 4.57 19.50
CA GLN A 2 -13.93 4.90 20.89
C GLN A 2 -13.06 4.22 21.95
N GLY A 3 -12.88 2.90 21.86
CA GLY A 3 -12.02 2.18 22.82
C GLY A 3 -10.54 2.59 22.78
N ILE A 4 -10.05 3.16 21.68
CA ILE A 4 -8.70 3.75 21.63
C ILE A 4 -8.69 5.05 22.42
N ALA A 5 -9.66 5.94 22.17
CA ALA A 5 -9.80 7.22 22.88
C ALA A 5 -9.90 7.01 24.41
N ASP A 6 -10.74 6.08 24.84
CA ASP A 6 -10.96 5.77 26.27
C ASP A 6 -9.69 5.27 26.97
N ARG A 7 -8.80 4.58 26.23
CA ARG A 7 -7.58 3.98 26.78
C ARG A 7 -6.34 4.88 26.65
N SER A 8 -6.25 5.68 25.60
CA SER A 8 -5.11 6.55 25.36
C SER A 8 -5.26 7.92 26.05
N GLY A 9 -6.47 8.29 26.48
CA GLY A 9 -6.77 9.63 27.01
C GLY A 9 -6.89 10.71 25.94
N LEU A 10 -6.87 10.32 24.65
CA LEU A 10 -7.09 11.24 23.54
C LEU A 10 -8.59 11.49 23.36
N ARG A 11 -8.96 12.65 22.83
CA ARG A 11 -10.35 12.94 22.44
C ARG A 11 -10.72 12.07 21.25
N LEU A 12 -11.98 11.62 21.19
CA LEU A 12 -12.48 10.82 20.06
C LEU A 12 -12.20 11.49 18.71
N GLY A 13 -12.39 12.82 18.61
CA GLY A 13 -12.11 13.58 17.40
C GLY A 13 -10.65 13.53 16.95
N GLU A 14 -9.70 13.48 17.88
CA GLU A 14 -8.26 13.34 17.57
C GLU A 14 -7.98 11.95 17.01
N VAL A 15 -8.55 10.90 17.63
CA VAL A 15 -8.42 9.52 17.13
C VAL A 15 -9.03 9.38 15.74
N VAL A 16 -10.21 9.96 15.51
CA VAL A 16 -10.84 9.98 14.18
C VAL A 16 -9.95 10.71 13.18
N GLY A 17 -9.45 11.90 13.51
CA GLY A 17 -8.56 12.68 12.65
C GLY A 17 -7.29 11.93 12.24
N LEU A 18 -6.65 11.24 13.18
CA LEU A 18 -5.48 10.38 12.90
C LEU A 18 -5.79 9.24 11.91
N ASN A 19 -7.02 8.72 11.94
CA ASN A 19 -7.42 7.56 11.14
C ASN A 19 -7.90 7.91 9.73
N ILE A 20 -8.36 9.14 9.52
CA ILE A 20 -8.73 9.66 8.20
C ILE A 20 -7.64 10.56 7.62
N LEU A 21 -6.47 10.65 8.28
CA LEU A 21 -5.40 11.58 7.93
C LEU A 21 -5.01 11.47 6.46
N TYR A 22 -4.88 10.24 5.92
CA TYR A 22 -4.62 10.04 4.50
C TYR A 22 -5.71 10.68 3.63
N ASP A 23 -6.97 10.36 3.87
CA ASP A 23 -8.11 10.84 3.07
C ASP A 23 -8.23 12.38 3.12
N ILE A 24 -7.84 13.00 4.25
CA ILE A 24 -7.78 14.45 4.44
C ILE A 24 -6.39 15.08 4.20
N SER A 25 -5.40 14.36 3.70
CA SER A 25 -4.06 14.92 3.42
C SER A 25 -3.56 14.63 2.02
N THR A 26 -4.22 13.73 1.27
CA THR A 26 -4.05 13.56 -0.19
C THR A 26 -4.57 14.75 -1.00
N PHE A 27 -4.26 15.96 -0.53
CA PHE A 27 -4.55 17.23 -1.15
C PHE A 27 -3.26 17.83 -1.70
N ASN A 28 -3.39 18.72 -2.68
CA ASN A 28 -2.34 19.65 -3.04
C ASN A 28 -2.16 20.74 -1.96
N PHE A 29 -1.99 20.35 -0.69
CA PHE A 29 -1.49 21.19 0.40
C PHE A 29 -0.09 20.71 0.83
N PRO A 30 0.93 20.85 -0.04
CA PRO A 30 2.31 20.47 0.29
C PRO A 30 2.86 21.21 1.54
N HIS A 31 2.20 22.29 1.98
CA HIS A 31 2.63 23.12 3.09
C HIS A 31 2.16 22.67 4.48
N ILE A 32 1.18 21.75 4.61
CA ILE A 32 0.61 21.37 5.92
C ILE A 32 1.06 19.97 6.38
N PHE A 33 1.15 19.00 5.47
CA PHE A 33 1.42 17.59 5.81
C PHE A 33 2.66 16.99 5.14
N GLY A 34 3.44 17.81 4.44
CA GLY A 34 4.63 17.36 3.71
C GLY A 34 4.32 16.51 2.46
N PRO A 35 5.35 16.09 1.69
CA PRO A 35 5.17 15.13 0.62
C PRO A 35 4.95 13.72 1.20
N LEU A 36 3.79 13.14 0.89
CA LEU A 36 3.55 11.71 1.07
C LEU A 36 4.29 10.94 -0.03
N GLY A 37 5.20 10.05 0.37
CA GLY A 37 5.96 9.22 -0.56
C GLY A 37 5.66 7.75 -0.32
N CYS A 38 5.52 6.97 -1.39
CA CYS A 38 5.48 5.52 -1.32
C CYS A 38 6.24 4.93 -2.49
N THR A 39 6.81 3.73 -2.31
CA THR A 39 7.19 2.85 -3.43
C THR A 39 6.64 1.47 -3.15
N SER A 40 5.93 0.89 -4.11
CA SER A 40 5.40 -0.47 -4.03
C SER A 40 5.74 -1.22 -5.30
N ILE A 41 6.15 -2.48 -5.14
CA ILE A 41 6.65 -3.33 -6.21
C ILE A 41 5.94 -4.67 -6.11
N VAL A 42 5.37 -5.15 -7.23
CA VAL A 42 4.93 -6.54 -7.37
C VAL A 42 5.73 -7.17 -8.50
N ALA A 43 6.38 -8.28 -8.22
CA ALA A 43 7.24 -8.97 -9.17
C ALA A 43 7.10 -10.49 -9.07
N GLU A 44 7.26 -11.17 -10.20
CA GLU A 44 7.17 -12.62 -10.31
C GLU A 44 8.53 -13.20 -10.76
N ASN A 45 9.09 -14.12 -9.98
CA ASN A 45 10.36 -14.77 -10.33
C ASN A 45 10.16 -15.87 -11.39
N GLU A 46 11.22 -16.56 -11.81
CA GLU A 46 11.14 -17.61 -12.84
C GLU A 46 10.33 -18.84 -12.41
N ASP A 47 10.26 -19.12 -11.11
CA ASP A 47 9.46 -20.20 -10.53
C ASP A 47 7.96 -19.87 -10.44
N GLY A 48 7.56 -18.66 -10.85
CA GLY A 48 6.18 -18.19 -10.74
C GLY A 48 5.79 -17.68 -9.36
N ILE A 49 6.75 -17.52 -8.44
CA ILE A 49 6.53 -16.98 -7.10
C ILE A 49 6.36 -15.46 -7.20
N ILE A 50 5.26 -14.96 -6.63
CA ILE A 50 4.99 -13.52 -6.54
C ILE A 50 5.53 -12.95 -5.23
N LEU A 51 6.32 -11.89 -5.36
CA LEU A 51 6.81 -11.07 -4.27
C LEU A 51 6.20 -9.67 -4.35
N HIS A 52 5.83 -9.13 -3.19
CA HIS A 52 5.24 -7.81 -3.04
C HIS A 52 6.02 -7.02 -2.00
N GLY A 53 6.82 -6.06 -2.44
CA GLY A 53 7.65 -5.24 -1.57
C GLY A 53 7.15 -3.80 -1.50
N ARG A 54 7.33 -3.13 -0.36
CA ARG A 54 6.99 -1.71 -0.25
C ARG A 54 7.85 -0.92 0.73
N ASN A 55 8.08 0.35 0.40
CA ASN A 55 8.50 1.43 1.30
C ASN A 55 7.33 2.38 1.56
N LEU A 56 7.09 2.71 2.83
CA LEU A 56 6.19 3.79 3.23
C LEU A 56 7.03 5.00 3.65
N ASP A 57 6.84 6.13 2.98
CA ASP A 57 7.54 7.37 3.29
C ASP A 57 6.59 8.42 3.88
N TYR A 58 7.02 9.06 4.97
CA TYR A 58 6.27 10.09 5.68
C TYR A 58 7.22 11.05 6.41
N GLU A 59 6.94 12.35 6.40
CA GLU A 59 7.81 13.36 7.06
C GLU A 59 7.86 13.22 8.59
N MET A 60 6.78 12.77 9.23
CA MET A 60 6.69 12.50 10.67
C MET A 60 7.44 11.21 11.08
N THR A 61 8.60 10.97 10.46
CA THR A 61 9.31 9.70 10.49
C THR A 61 9.70 9.28 11.90
N PRO A 62 10.27 10.13 12.78
CA PRO A 62 10.61 9.73 14.14
C PRO A 62 9.42 9.21 14.96
N LEU A 63 8.25 9.84 14.81
CA LEU A 63 7.03 9.41 15.50
C LEU A 63 6.50 8.09 14.92
N LEU A 64 6.35 8.02 13.60
CA LEU A 64 5.75 6.88 12.93
C LEU A 64 6.61 5.62 13.03
N ARG A 65 7.94 5.75 13.05
CA ARG A 65 8.86 4.62 13.32
C ARG A 65 8.57 4.00 14.68
N ASN A 66 8.43 4.81 15.72
CA ASN A 66 8.13 4.34 17.08
C ASN A 66 6.73 3.74 17.24
N LEU A 67 5.78 4.11 16.37
CA LEU A 67 4.41 3.58 16.40
C LEU A 67 4.18 2.42 15.43
N THR A 68 5.16 2.08 14.59
CA THR A 68 5.01 1.01 13.59
C THR A 68 4.91 -0.35 14.29
N ILE A 69 3.86 -1.10 13.98
CA ILE A 69 3.61 -2.44 14.52
C ILE A 69 3.21 -3.40 13.40
N ILE A 70 3.50 -4.68 13.61
CA ILE A 70 2.86 -5.77 12.88
C ILE A 70 1.67 -6.21 13.72
N ALA A 71 0.48 -6.21 13.12
CA ALA A 71 -0.77 -6.62 13.76
C ALA A 71 -1.34 -7.86 13.06
N GLU A 72 -1.59 -8.90 13.84
CA GLU A 72 -2.32 -10.09 13.40
C GLU A 72 -3.79 -9.94 13.80
N PHE A 73 -4.68 -10.13 12.82
CA PHE A 73 -6.11 -10.11 13.05
C PHE A 73 -6.62 -11.54 13.01
N THR A 74 -7.07 -12.04 14.15
CA THR A 74 -7.45 -13.45 14.33
C THR A 74 -8.95 -13.63 14.41
N ARG A 75 -9.44 -14.74 13.86
CA ARG A 75 -10.81 -15.25 14.05
C ARG A 75 -10.71 -16.74 14.32
N ASP A 76 -11.36 -17.21 15.39
CA ASP A 76 -11.31 -18.61 15.82
C ASP A 76 -9.87 -19.14 15.97
N ASP A 77 -9.02 -18.36 16.66
CA ASP A 77 -7.59 -18.62 16.92
C ASP A 77 -6.71 -18.81 15.67
N LYS A 78 -7.20 -18.41 14.49
CA LYS A 78 -6.45 -18.41 13.23
C LYS A 78 -6.22 -16.99 12.74
N VAL A 79 -5.01 -16.72 12.26
CA VAL A 79 -4.69 -15.46 11.60
C VAL A 79 -5.49 -15.36 10.30
N LEU A 80 -6.41 -14.40 10.26
CA LEU A 80 -7.23 -14.10 9.10
C LEU A 80 -6.45 -13.21 8.12
N TYR A 81 -5.78 -12.17 8.63
CA TYR A 81 -4.87 -11.33 7.87
C TYR A 81 -3.84 -10.67 8.79
N THR A 82 -2.72 -10.24 8.20
CA THR A 82 -1.63 -9.53 8.89
C THR A 82 -1.45 -8.16 8.24
N ALA A 83 -1.19 -7.13 9.05
CA ALA A 83 -0.95 -5.79 8.56
C ALA A 83 0.29 -5.15 9.22
N VAL A 84 1.02 -4.35 8.45
CA VAL A 84 1.96 -3.37 9.00
C VAL A 84 1.20 -2.06 9.14
N THR A 85 0.99 -1.61 10.37
CA THR A 85 0.19 -0.42 10.68
C THR A 85 0.84 0.39 11.80
N PHE A 86 0.16 1.45 12.23
CA PHE A 86 0.59 2.28 13.34
C PHE A 86 -0.30 2.05 14.56
N PHE A 87 0.28 2.11 15.75
CA PHE A 87 -0.48 2.22 16.99
C PHE A 87 -1.46 3.41 16.88
N LEU A 88 -2.69 3.24 17.38
CA LEU A 88 -3.85 4.15 17.23
C LEU A 88 -4.53 4.15 15.84
N ASN A 89 -3.95 3.51 14.82
CA ASN A 89 -4.56 3.39 13.50
C ASN A 89 -5.39 2.09 13.38
N VAL A 90 -6.64 2.21 12.95
CA VAL A 90 -7.58 1.10 12.72
C VAL A 90 -7.71 0.74 11.24
N GLY A 91 -7.19 1.56 10.33
CA GLY A 91 -7.11 1.25 8.91
C GLY A 91 -5.89 0.40 8.57
N VAL A 92 -5.82 -0.02 7.29
CA VAL A 92 -4.69 -0.77 6.77
C VAL A 92 -4.18 -0.12 5.48
N LEU A 93 -2.87 0.15 5.44
CA LEU A 93 -2.17 0.65 4.23
C LEU A 93 -1.28 -0.43 3.60
N THR A 94 -0.93 -1.45 4.37
CA THR A 94 -0.04 -2.55 3.96
C THR A 94 -0.48 -3.79 4.72
N GLY A 95 -0.90 -4.81 3.99
CA GLY A 95 -1.34 -6.06 4.61
C GLY A 95 -1.41 -7.21 3.63
N GLN A 96 -1.52 -8.40 4.19
CA GLN A 96 -1.65 -9.65 3.46
C GLN A 96 -2.72 -10.52 4.09
N ARG A 97 -3.47 -11.20 3.24
CA ARG A 97 -4.33 -12.33 3.60
C ARG A 97 -3.60 -13.62 3.22
N PRO A 98 -3.23 -14.46 4.20
CA PRO A 98 -2.53 -15.71 3.96
C PRO A 98 -3.18 -16.56 2.85
N ASN A 99 -2.37 -17.05 1.93
CA ASN A 99 -2.77 -17.91 0.81
C ASN A 99 -3.80 -17.30 -0.16
N ALA A 100 -3.97 -15.98 -0.16
CA ALA A 100 -4.95 -15.29 -0.98
C ALA A 100 -4.34 -14.11 -1.75
N PHE A 101 -4.03 -13.00 -1.06
CA PHE A 101 -3.47 -11.81 -1.69
C PHE A 101 -2.74 -10.91 -0.68
N ALA A 102 -1.90 -10.00 -1.17
CA ALA A 102 -1.34 -8.89 -0.42
C ALA A 102 -1.63 -7.57 -1.13
N ILE A 103 -1.76 -6.50 -0.36
CA ILE A 103 -2.19 -5.18 -0.85
C ILE A 103 -1.40 -4.05 -0.19
N THR A 104 -1.05 -3.05 -0.98
CA THR A 104 -0.47 -1.80 -0.49
C THR A 104 -1.17 -0.58 -1.10
N LEU A 105 -1.26 0.49 -0.30
CA LEU A 105 -1.80 1.78 -0.69
C LEU A 105 -0.66 2.78 -0.91
N ASN A 106 -0.69 3.42 -2.08
CA ASN A 106 0.13 4.59 -2.36
C ASN A 106 -0.75 5.83 -2.62
N SER A 107 -0.29 6.97 -2.10
CA SER A 107 -0.93 8.28 -2.33
C SER A 107 -0.93 8.64 -3.82
N ARG A 108 -2.07 9.18 -4.29
CA ARG A 108 -2.23 9.75 -5.62
C ARG A 108 -2.75 11.18 -5.51
N ASN A 109 -1.91 12.15 -5.86
CA ASN A 109 -2.29 13.56 -5.86
C ASN A 109 -2.97 13.93 -7.19
N SER A 110 -4.29 13.81 -7.22
CA SER A 110 -5.12 14.24 -8.36
C SER A 110 -6.44 14.85 -7.90
N GLY A 111 -6.88 15.94 -8.55
CA GLY A 111 -8.16 16.61 -8.26
C GLY A 111 -8.06 17.80 -7.29
N GLY A 112 -9.15 18.57 -7.19
CA GLY A 112 -9.26 19.71 -6.28
C GLY A 112 -9.70 19.31 -4.87
N TYR A 113 -9.34 20.12 -3.87
CA TYR A 113 -9.76 19.92 -2.47
C TYR A 113 -11.29 19.91 -2.30
N ILE A 114 -12.00 20.77 -3.04
CA ILE A 114 -13.47 20.89 -3.00
C ILE A 114 -14.15 19.57 -3.40
N ASP A 115 -13.59 18.83 -4.36
CA ASP A 115 -14.16 17.56 -4.80
C ASP A 115 -14.12 16.51 -3.69
N ASN A 116 -13.13 16.53 -2.78
CA ASN A 116 -13.06 15.58 -1.67
C ASN A 116 -14.06 15.91 -0.58
N ILE A 117 -14.27 17.19 -0.22
CA ILE A 117 -15.35 17.56 0.72
C ILE A 117 -16.70 17.12 0.14
N LEU A 118 -16.92 17.35 -1.17
CA LEU A 118 -18.11 16.85 -1.85
C LEU A 118 -18.18 15.33 -1.82
N MET A 119 -17.07 14.62 -2.06
CA MET A 119 -17.03 13.17 -1.94
C MET A 119 -17.22 12.66 -0.53
N GLU A 120 -16.76 13.35 0.51
CA GLU A 120 -17.01 13.00 1.90
C GLU A 120 -18.52 13.06 2.20
N ILE A 121 -19.19 14.11 1.72
CA ILE A 121 -20.65 14.27 1.82
C ILE A 121 -21.37 13.18 1.00
N ILE A 122 -20.95 12.94 -0.25
CA ILE A 122 -21.58 11.99 -1.17
C ILE A 122 -21.39 10.54 -0.73
N THR A 123 -20.17 10.15 -0.36
CA THR A 123 -19.87 8.82 0.20
C THR A 123 -20.39 8.67 1.63
N ARG A 124 -20.88 9.76 2.24
CA ARG A 124 -21.34 9.83 3.63
C ARG A 124 -20.27 9.32 4.61
N PHE A 125 -19.00 9.61 4.34
CA PHE A 125 -17.84 9.12 5.10
C PHE A 125 -17.74 7.58 5.19
N ARG A 126 -18.37 6.82 4.28
CA ARG A 126 -18.47 5.35 4.41
C ARG A 126 -17.26 4.58 3.92
N HIS A 127 -16.43 5.17 3.07
CA HIS A 127 -15.33 4.45 2.40
C HIS A 127 -13.99 5.21 2.42
N PRO A 128 -13.43 5.56 3.60
CA PRO A 128 -12.01 5.81 3.69
C PRO A 128 -11.23 4.64 3.08
N ILE A 129 -10.17 4.93 2.32
CA ILE A 129 -9.51 3.89 1.52
C ILE A 129 -8.88 2.84 2.44
N SER A 130 -8.21 3.28 3.51
CA SER A 130 -7.56 2.39 4.49
C SER A 130 -8.55 1.47 5.21
N PHE A 131 -9.80 1.90 5.41
CA PHE A 131 -10.84 1.11 6.04
C PHE A 131 -11.43 0.09 5.05
N SER A 132 -11.54 0.49 3.78
CA SER A 132 -11.98 -0.41 2.71
C SER A 132 -10.98 -1.53 2.47
N ILE A 133 -9.66 -1.22 2.50
CA ILE A 133 -8.60 -2.23 2.43
C ILE A 133 -8.70 -3.21 3.61
N ARG A 134 -8.87 -2.70 4.84
CA ARG A 134 -9.07 -3.56 6.02
C ARG A 134 -10.27 -4.48 5.85
N LYS A 135 -11.42 -3.95 5.44
CA LYS A 135 -12.64 -4.71 5.22
C LYS A 135 -12.43 -5.83 4.18
N ILE A 136 -11.75 -5.52 3.08
CA ILE A 136 -11.44 -6.49 2.04
C ILE A 136 -10.53 -7.61 2.54
N LEU A 137 -9.49 -7.27 3.32
CA LEU A 137 -8.63 -8.27 3.97
C LEU A 137 -9.40 -9.15 4.94
N GLU A 138 -10.47 -8.65 5.55
CA GLU A 138 -11.33 -9.39 6.47
C GLU A 138 -12.33 -10.30 5.74
N GLU A 139 -12.94 -9.83 4.65
CA GLU A 139 -14.12 -10.46 4.03
C GLU A 139 -13.81 -11.30 2.77
N ASN A 140 -12.73 -11.01 2.03
CA ASN A 140 -12.45 -11.66 0.75
C ASN A 140 -11.20 -12.54 0.82
N ASP A 141 -11.17 -13.66 0.09
CA ASP A 141 -9.99 -14.54 -0.08
C ASP A 141 -9.61 -14.80 -1.55
N ASN A 142 -10.27 -14.15 -2.50
CA ASN A 142 -10.01 -14.32 -3.93
C ASN A 142 -9.37 -13.07 -4.56
N TYR A 143 -8.19 -13.23 -5.16
CA TYR A 143 -7.47 -12.13 -5.82
C TYR A 143 -8.32 -11.40 -6.89
N TYR A 144 -9.03 -12.12 -7.75
CA TYR A 144 -9.79 -11.50 -8.85
C TYR A 144 -11.04 -10.77 -8.35
N GLU A 145 -11.73 -11.31 -7.34
CA GLU A 145 -12.86 -10.65 -6.69
C GLU A 145 -12.42 -9.34 -6.05
N VAL A 146 -11.30 -9.37 -5.31
CA VAL A 146 -10.71 -8.18 -4.69
C VAL A 146 -10.34 -7.11 -5.71
N VAL A 147 -9.68 -7.49 -6.81
CA VAL A 147 -9.33 -6.55 -7.88
C VAL A 147 -10.59 -5.93 -8.49
N ASN A 148 -11.63 -6.73 -8.74
CA ASN A 148 -12.88 -6.26 -9.31
C ASN A 148 -13.67 -5.35 -8.34
N GLU A 149 -13.69 -5.67 -7.05
CA GLU A 149 -14.33 -4.86 -6.01
C GLU A 149 -13.63 -3.51 -5.88
N LEU A 150 -12.31 -3.51 -5.68
CA LEU A 150 -11.51 -2.28 -5.55
C LEU A 150 -11.55 -1.41 -6.80
N ALA A 151 -11.73 -1.99 -7.99
CA ALA A 151 -11.92 -1.25 -9.24
C ALA A 151 -13.29 -0.55 -9.36
N LYS A 152 -14.24 -0.83 -8.46
CA LYS A 152 -15.61 -0.30 -8.50
C LYS A 152 -16.06 0.47 -7.27
N ILE A 153 -15.39 0.32 -6.12
CA ILE A 153 -15.71 1.10 -4.91
C ILE A 153 -15.60 2.60 -5.19
N HIS A 154 -16.54 3.39 -4.64
CA HIS A 154 -16.47 4.84 -4.62
C HIS A 154 -15.65 5.31 -3.41
N PHE A 155 -14.42 5.76 -3.65
CA PHE A 155 -13.49 6.24 -2.63
C PHE A 155 -13.60 7.75 -2.40
N VAL A 156 -13.24 8.17 -1.18
CA VAL A 156 -13.16 9.59 -0.80
C VAL A 156 -12.04 10.31 -1.53
N ALA A 157 -10.91 9.62 -1.75
CA ALA A 157 -9.72 10.16 -2.40
C ALA A 157 -9.20 9.24 -3.53
N PRO A 158 -8.47 9.79 -4.50
CA PRO A 158 -7.69 8.99 -5.46
C PRO A 158 -6.55 8.22 -4.77
N SER A 159 -6.13 7.13 -5.39
CA SER A 159 -5.03 6.30 -4.87
C SER A 159 -4.40 5.43 -5.96
N TYR A 160 -3.30 4.77 -5.62
CA TYR A 160 -2.89 3.54 -6.29
C TYR A 160 -3.02 2.37 -5.32
N LEU A 161 -3.68 1.31 -5.77
CA LEU A 161 -3.81 0.06 -5.02
C LEU A 161 -2.98 -1.00 -5.73
N ILE A 162 -1.91 -1.43 -5.10
CA ILE A 162 -1.01 -2.44 -5.64
C ILE A 162 -1.40 -3.75 -4.98
N ILE A 163 -1.65 -4.79 -5.78
CA ILE A 163 -2.21 -6.06 -5.32
C ILE A 163 -1.40 -7.21 -5.95
N SER A 164 -1.10 -8.22 -5.13
CA SER A 164 -0.46 -9.47 -5.55
C SER A 164 -1.27 -10.65 -5.04
N GLY A 165 -1.48 -11.68 -5.86
CA GLY A 165 -2.07 -12.95 -5.47
C GLY A 165 -1.01 -14.01 -5.18
N VAL A 166 -1.38 -15.28 -5.35
CA VAL A 166 -0.53 -16.46 -5.11
C VAL A 166 -0.08 -17.16 -6.39
N GLU A 167 -0.85 -17.03 -7.48
CA GLU A 167 -0.58 -17.73 -8.75
C GLU A 167 0.15 -16.84 -9.75
N SER A 168 0.99 -17.43 -10.62
CA SER A 168 1.65 -16.72 -11.73
C SER A 168 0.71 -15.77 -12.49
N GLY A 169 1.15 -14.54 -12.72
CA GLY A 169 0.38 -13.47 -13.36
C GLY A 169 -0.58 -12.71 -12.44
N GLN A 170 -0.80 -13.14 -11.19
CA GLN A 170 -1.62 -12.42 -10.22
C GLN A 170 -0.89 -11.23 -9.60
N GLY A 171 -0.66 -10.17 -10.39
CA GLY A 171 -0.19 -8.89 -9.88
C GLY A 171 -0.75 -7.73 -10.67
N CYS A 172 -1.18 -6.66 -10.00
CA CYS A 172 -1.64 -5.46 -10.67
C CYS A 172 -1.48 -4.18 -9.85
N ILE A 173 -1.46 -3.05 -10.55
CA ILE A 173 -1.67 -1.71 -10.02
C ILE A 173 -3.05 -1.25 -10.49
N ILE A 174 -3.94 -0.91 -9.56
CA ILE A 174 -5.19 -0.21 -9.85
C ILE A 174 -4.96 1.27 -9.62
N THR A 175 -4.93 2.06 -10.70
CA THR A 175 -4.94 3.51 -10.60
C THR A 175 -6.37 3.97 -10.36
N ARG A 176 -6.63 4.50 -9.17
CA ARG A 176 -7.97 4.83 -8.69
C ARG A 176 -8.26 6.31 -8.78
N ASP A 177 -9.37 6.63 -9.45
CA ASP A 177 -10.12 7.85 -9.17
C ASP A 177 -11.14 7.58 -8.04
N ARG A 178 -11.83 8.64 -7.63
CA ARG A 178 -12.89 8.57 -6.60
C ARG A 178 -14.03 7.63 -7.00
N TRP A 179 -14.40 7.59 -8.28
CA TRP A 179 -15.55 6.81 -8.73
C TRP A 179 -15.17 5.40 -9.21
N ILE A 180 -14.24 5.34 -10.17
CA ILE A 180 -13.85 4.08 -10.81
C ILE A 180 -12.33 4.01 -10.99
N ALA A 181 -11.85 2.85 -11.40
CA ALA A 181 -10.47 2.72 -11.86
C ALA A 181 -10.25 3.53 -13.13
N ALA A 182 -9.20 4.37 -13.14
CA ALA A 182 -8.70 5.03 -14.33
C ALA A 182 -7.88 4.08 -15.21
N ASP A 183 -7.18 3.13 -14.57
CA ASP A 183 -6.42 2.07 -15.24
C ASP A 183 -6.24 0.86 -14.31
N ILE A 184 -6.06 -0.32 -14.92
CA ILE A 184 -5.65 -1.55 -14.22
C ILE A 184 -4.46 -2.14 -14.98
N TYR A 185 -3.26 -1.89 -14.46
CA TYR A 185 -2.01 -2.32 -15.06
C TYR A 185 -1.57 -3.65 -14.45
N LYS A 186 -1.59 -4.72 -15.25
CA LYS A 186 -1.34 -6.11 -14.78
C LYS A 186 0.05 -6.61 -15.17
N LEU A 187 0.57 -7.55 -14.40
CA LEU A 187 1.67 -8.42 -14.81
C LEU A 187 1.31 -9.13 -16.12
N ASN A 188 2.33 -9.36 -16.94
CA ASN A 188 2.20 -10.13 -18.16
C ASN A 188 3.57 -10.73 -18.51
N VAL A 189 3.91 -11.82 -17.83
CA VAL A 189 5.19 -12.51 -17.99
C VAL A 189 5.43 -12.95 -19.43
N GLN A 190 4.38 -13.40 -20.13
CA GLN A 190 4.46 -13.80 -21.55
C GLN A 190 4.91 -12.65 -22.47
N LYS A 191 4.60 -11.40 -22.10
CA LYS A 191 5.05 -10.19 -22.80
C LYS A 191 6.28 -9.55 -22.15
N GLY A 192 7.01 -10.28 -21.30
CA GLY A 192 8.21 -9.81 -20.61
C GLY A 192 7.95 -8.87 -19.43
N ARG A 193 6.70 -8.64 -19.04
CA ARG A 193 6.35 -7.79 -17.89
C ARG A 193 6.21 -8.64 -16.62
N TRP A 194 7.35 -8.90 -16.00
CA TRP A 194 7.45 -9.70 -14.78
C TRP A 194 7.52 -8.88 -13.49
N PHE A 195 7.54 -7.55 -13.58
CA PHE A 195 7.38 -6.66 -12.42
C PHE A 195 6.52 -5.44 -12.75
N LEU A 196 5.98 -4.83 -11.71
CA LEU A 196 5.28 -3.55 -11.70
C LEU A 196 5.85 -2.71 -10.57
N VAL A 197 6.16 -1.43 -10.84
CA VAL A 197 6.61 -0.47 -9.84
C VAL A 197 5.65 0.71 -9.82
N GLU A 198 5.06 1.01 -8.66
CA GLU A 198 4.25 2.20 -8.46
C GLU A 198 4.85 3.06 -7.35
N THR A 199 4.84 4.37 -7.57
CA THR A 199 5.25 5.35 -6.56
C THR A 199 4.05 6.22 -6.21
N ASN A 200 4.04 7.48 -6.63
CA ASN A 200 2.94 8.42 -6.41
C ASN A 200 2.50 9.13 -7.69
N PHE A 201 2.95 8.65 -8.86
CA PHE A 201 2.67 9.25 -10.16
C PHE A 201 2.15 8.18 -11.11
N ASP A 202 1.10 8.53 -11.87
CA ASP A 202 0.54 7.63 -12.88
C ASP A 202 1.68 7.05 -13.74
N HIS A 203 1.65 5.74 -14.01
CA HIS A 203 2.74 5.06 -14.72
C HIS A 203 2.98 5.63 -16.14
N TRP A 204 1.95 6.20 -16.77
CA TRP A 204 2.03 6.90 -18.06
C TRP A 204 2.50 8.37 -17.97
N LYS A 205 2.77 8.89 -16.78
CA LYS A 205 3.30 10.24 -16.56
C LYS A 205 4.77 10.18 -16.14
N ILE A 206 5.44 11.33 -16.24
CA ILE A 206 6.84 11.46 -15.85
C ILE A 206 7.02 11.17 -14.35
N ASP A 207 7.96 10.31 -14.04
CA ASP A 207 8.49 10.12 -12.68
C ASP A 207 9.33 11.35 -12.29
N LYS A 208 8.75 12.19 -11.43
CA LYS A 208 9.34 13.48 -11.03
C LYS A 208 10.42 13.34 -9.96
N ASP A 209 10.39 12.27 -9.16
CA ASP A 209 11.31 12.07 -8.03
C ASP A 209 12.30 10.91 -8.20
N LYS A 210 12.24 10.23 -9.36
CA LYS A 210 13.19 9.20 -9.81
C LYS A 210 13.14 7.88 -9.02
N ARG A 211 12.26 7.74 -8.03
CA ARG A 211 12.13 6.48 -7.27
C ARG A 211 11.67 5.33 -8.17
N ARG A 212 10.70 5.57 -9.06
CA ARG A 212 10.23 4.55 -10.00
C ARG A 212 11.34 4.17 -10.97
N TYR A 213 11.99 5.16 -11.59
CA TYR A 213 13.10 4.93 -12.53
C TYR A 213 14.23 4.08 -11.91
N VAL A 214 14.65 4.40 -10.68
CA VAL A 214 15.75 3.66 -10.03
C VAL A 214 15.35 2.23 -9.70
N ALA A 215 14.15 2.02 -9.16
CA ALA A 215 13.64 0.67 -8.88
C ALA A 215 13.53 -0.18 -10.17
N GLU A 216 12.94 0.37 -11.23
CA GLU A 216 12.81 -0.30 -12.52
C GLU A 216 14.18 -0.61 -13.14
N ARG A 217 15.13 0.33 -13.06
CA ARG A 217 16.49 0.11 -13.56
C ARG A 217 17.19 -1.04 -12.83
N PHE A 218 17.05 -1.10 -11.50
CA PHE A 218 17.61 -2.19 -10.70
C PHE A 218 16.99 -3.53 -11.10
N LEU A 219 15.65 -3.61 -11.14
CA LEU A 219 14.94 -4.83 -11.52
C LEU A 219 15.29 -5.29 -12.95
N ASN A 220 15.43 -4.36 -13.90
CA ASN A 220 15.87 -4.69 -15.25
C ASN A 220 17.32 -5.21 -15.28
N TYR A 221 18.20 -4.67 -14.44
CA TYR A 221 19.61 -5.07 -14.39
C TYR A 221 19.79 -6.48 -13.81
N ILE A 222 19.13 -6.79 -12.69
CA ILE A 222 19.24 -8.11 -12.05
C ILE A 222 18.54 -9.21 -12.87
N GLY A 223 17.44 -8.86 -13.56
CA GLY A 223 16.64 -9.81 -14.31
C GLY A 223 15.78 -10.73 -13.44
N ARG A 224 14.85 -11.43 -14.09
CA ARG A 224 13.82 -12.24 -13.42
C ARG A 224 14.38 -13.43 -12.63
N SER A 225 15.43 -14.08 -13.16
CA SER A 225 16.07 -15.25 -12.55
C SER A 225 16.73 -14.96 -11.19
N ALA A 226 17.17 -13.73 -10.97
CA ALA A 226 17.81 -13.30 -9.73
C ALA A 226 16.81 -12.79 -8.68
N LEU A 227 15.52 -12.72 -8.99
CA LEU A 227 14.52 -12.18 -8.07
C LEU A 227 14.32 -13.11 -6.87
N THR A 228 14.74 -12.62 -5.71
CA THR A 228 14.51 -13.24 -4.39
C THR A 228 13.99 -12.18 -3.41
N PRO A 229 13.43 -12.56 -2.24
CA PRO A 229 13.03 -11.57 -1.24
C PRO A 229 14.14 -10.62 -0.81
N SER A 230 15.36 -11.13 -0.63
CA SER A 230 16.54 -10.31 -0.28
C SER A 230 16.91 -9.33 -1.39
N VAL A 231 16.81 -9.76 -2.65
CA VAL A 231 17.07 -8.87 -3.80
C VAL A 231 16.00 -7.81 -3.93
N LEU A 232 14.72 -8.15 -3.75
CA LEU A 232 13.64 -7.15 -3.75
C LEU A 232 13.79 -6.15 -2.59
N PHE A 233 14.23 -6.61 -1.42
CA PHE A 233 14.56 -5.74 -0.29
C PHE A 233 15.75 -4.82 -0.62
N ALA A 234 16.74 -5.29 -1.37
CA ALA A 234 17.86 -4.47 -1.84
C ALA A 234 17.39 -3.40 -2.83
N VAL A 235 16.50 -3.71 -3.77
CA VAL A 235 15.86 -2.71 -4.66
C VAL A 235 15.18 -1.61 -3.84
N LEU A 236 14.43 -1.99 -2.80
CA LEU A 236 13.78 -1.04 -1.90
C LEU A 236 14.74 -0.31 -0.95
N SER A 237 16.01 -0.72 -0.89
CA SER A 237 17.05 -0.07 -0.09
C SER A 237 17.87 0.94 -0.91
N GLU A 238 17.73 0.94 -2.24
CA GLU A 238 18.50 1.78 -3.15
C GLU A 238 18.03 3.24 -3.11
N PRO A 239 18.91 4.24 -2.93
CA PRO A 239 18.52 5.64 -3.06
C PRO A 239 18.11 6.02 -4.50
N PRO A 240 17.02 6.79 -4.73
CA PRO A 240 16.17 7.46 -3.73
C PRO A 240 14.94 6.64 -3.31
N VAL A 241 14.82 5.37 -3.73
CA VAL A 241 13.71 4.46 -3.35
C VAL A 241 13.61 4.35 -1.83
N ASN A 242 14.75 4.14 -1.17
CA ASN A 242 14.94 4.40 0.24
C ASN A 242 15.42 5.84 0.43
N ASN A 243 14.76 6.59 1.30
CA ASN A 243 15.09 7.99 1.56
C ASN A 243 14.85 8.35 3.03
N LYS A 244 15.14 9.61 3.39
CA LYS A 244 15.05 10.08 4.78
C LYS A 244 13.64 10.01 5.36
N MET A 245 12.61 10.00 4.51
CA MET A 245 11.22 9.90 4.94
C MET A 245 10.75 8.44 5.05
N THR A 246 11.54 7.46 4.61
CA THR A 246 11.16 6.05 4.69
C THR A 246 11.02 5.64 6.17
N VAL A 247 9.80 5.24 6.53
CA VAL A 247 9.42 4.79 7.89
C VAL A 247 9.73 3.31 8.04
N TYR A 248 9.25 2.50 7.10
CA TYR A 248 9.49 1.06 7.08
C TYR A 248 9.58 0.51 5.66
N THR A 249 10.25 -0.63 5.55
CA THR A 249 10.25 -1.52 4.38
C THR A 249 9.68 -2.87 4.78
N VAL A 250 8.93 -3.51 3.89
CA VAL A 250 8.47 -4.89 4.09
C VAL A 250 8.37 -5.62 2.76
N ILE A 251 8.66 -6.93 2.77
CA ILE A 251 8.40 -7.84 1.66
C ILE A 251 7.34 -8.84 2.10
N MET A 252 6.37 -9.09 1.23
CA MET A 252 5.27 -10.01 1.44
C MET A 252 5.21 -10.99 0.27
N SER A 253 4.71 -12.18 0.56
CA SER A 253 4.21 -13.10 -0.44
C SER A 253 2.97 -13.74 0.13
N ALA A 254 1.83 -13.66 -0.56
CA ALA A 254 0.61 -14.29 -0.06
C ALA A 254 0.77 -15.83 0.01
N ALA A 255 1.64 -16.40 -0.82
CA ALA A 255 1.97 -17.84 -0.83
C ALA A 255 2.93 -18.24 0.31
N ASP A 256 3.73 -17.31 0.82
CA ASP A 256 4.55 -17.48 2.03
C ASP A 256 4.31 -16.31 3.00
N PRO A 257 3.24 -16.39 3.82
CA PRO A 257 2.88 -15.32 4.73
C PRO A 257 3.93 -15.05 5.81
N SER A 258 4.84 -16.00 6.07
CA SER A 258 5.90 -15.84 7.08
C SER A 258 6.93 -14.77 6.66
N LEU A 259 7.04 -14.50 5.36
CA LEU A 259 8.02 -13.58 4.80
C LEU A 259 7.88 -12.15 5.34
N LEU A 260 6.65 -11.71 5.61
CA LEU A 260 6.35 -10.39 6.18
C LEU A 260 7.10 -10.18 7.50
N TYR A 261 7.08 -11.16 8.41
CA TYR A 261 7.69 -11.05 9.73
C TYR A 261 9.22 -10.98 9.66
N SER A 262 9.81 -11.70 8.73
CA SER A 262 11.27 -11.76 8.58
C SER A 262 11.87 -10.53 7.88
N THR A 263 11.05 -9.75 7.15
CA THR A 263 11.54 -8.64 6.31
C THR A 263 11.03 -7.27 6.74
N ALA A 264 9.96 -7.19 7.52
CA ALA A 264 9.45 -5.93 8.07
C ALA A 264 10.55 -5.23 8.89
N THR A 265 11.04 -4.10 8.37
CA THR A 265 12.16 -3.36 8.92
C THR A 265 11.77 -1.90 9.08
N ILE A 266 11.83 -1.38 10.31
CA ILE A 266 11.76 0.05 10.57
C ILE A 266 13.07 0.67 10.10
N ARG A 267 13.02 1.65 9.19
CA ARG A 267 14.21 2.31 8.65
C ARG A 267 14.67 3.40 9.61
N THR A 268 15.98 3.60 9.72
CA THR A 268 16.62 4.63 10.55
C THR A 268 17.26 5.69 9.69
#